data_AF-A0A4W5QBG7-F1
#
_entry.id   AF-A0A4W5QBG7-F1
#
_cell.length_a   1.000
_cell.length_b   1.000
_cell.length_c   1.000
_cell.angle_alpha   90.00
_cell.angle_beta   90.00
_cell.angle_gamma   90.00
#
_symmetry.space_group_name_H-M   'P 1'
#
loop_
_entity.id
_entity.type
_entity.pdbx_description
1 polymer ?
#
loop_
_entity_poly.entity_id
_entity_poly.type
_entity_poly.pdbx_seq_one_letter_code
_entity_poly.pdbx_strand_id
1 'polypeptide(L)'
;MPGAKGLRGARGLPGKPGPPGRPTNRRPGALGKRRGSKKQTRAMTRRTLTSLPDQNPSSSISWPQGTKDSPATTCHELGLIRPHLQDGHFYIDPNQGCPFDAVQVFCNFTAGGMTCIPPVQSQIIGKWEPEKNMSKKSIQWFIQLDGGYKSEYAGLDVVQLRFLRLHSHSASQHLTIACPFNHNSREIRKNATNRVLHFLGDSGGEIGSNYMTVLRNGCEVEVEVRVRGSTEIHRGDMELLPLRDVSMEGRGDHWDTDLRAVLGPLCFL
;
A
#
# COMPACT_ATOMS: atom_id res chain seq x y z
N MET A 1 -37.27 -22.44 -19.43
CA MET A 1 -36.87 -23.09 -18.17
C MET A 1 -35.35 -23.09 -18.09
N PRO A 2 -34.71 -22.38 -17.16
CA PRO A 2 -33.26 -22.47 -16.97
C PRO A 2 -32.88 -23.85 -16.43
N GLY A 3 -31.84 -24.48 -17.01
CA GLY A 3 -31.37 -25.81 -16.63
C GLY A 3 -30.74 -25.84 -15.23
N ALA A 4 -30.79 -27.01 -14.58
CA ALA A 4 -30.25 -27.19 -13.24
C ALA A 4 -28.74 -26.91 -13.19
N LYS A 5 -28.30 -26.16 -12.16
CA LYS A 5 -26.87 -25.94 -11.90
C LYS A 5 -26.18 -27.28 -11.65
N GLY A 6 -25.04 -27.50 -12.29
CA GLY A 6 -24.19 -28.68 -12.11
C GLY A 6 -23.68 -28.81 -10.67
N LEU A 7 -23.47 -30.06 -10.23
CA LEU A 7 -22.98 -30.36 -8.90
C LEU A 7 -21.54 -29.85 -8.70
N ARG A 8 -21.26 -29.32 -7.51
CA ARG A 8 -19.92 -28.83 -7.14
C ARG A 8 -18.94 -30.01 -7.07
N GLY A 9 -17.77 -29.87 -7.71
CA GLY A 9 -16.74 -30.90 -7.73
C GLY A 9 -16.19 -31.26 -6.34
N ALA A 10 -15.68 -32.48 -6.20
CA ALA A 10 -15.13 -32.97 -4.94
C ALA A 10 -13.88 -32.19 -4.51
N ARG A 11 -13.68 -32.06 -3.19
CA ARG A 11 -12.50 -31.40 -2.61
C ARG A 11 -11.25 -32.25 -2.90
N GLY A 12 -10.15 -31.58 -3.29
CA GLY A 12 -8.87 -32.23 -3.53
C GLY A 12 -8.29 -32.89 -2.28
N LEU A 13 -7.43 -33.90 -2.48
CA LEU A 13 -6.78 -34.63 -1.40
C LEU A 13 -5.81 -33.73 -0.61
N PRO A 14 -5.65 -33.97 0.71
CA PRO A 14 -4.62 -33.30 1.50
C PRO A 14 -3.21 -33.52 0.93
N GLY A 15 -2.37 -32.49 1.01
CA GLY A 15 -0.96 -32.57 0.62
C GLY A 15 -0.18 -33.58 1.46
N LYS A 16 0.91 -34.11 0.90
CA LYS A 16 1.78 -35.06 1.61
C LYS A 16 2.49 -34.36 2.79
N PRO A 17 2.72 -35.06 3.91
CA PRO A 17 3.54 -34.54 5.01
C PRO A 17 4.94 -34.15 4.54
N GLY A 18 5.49 -33.08 5.12
CA GLY A 18 6.85 -32.63 4.85
C GLY A 18 7.92 -33.63 5.31
N PRO A 19 9.14 -33.56 4.75
CA PRO A 19 10.22 -34.47 5.11
C PRO A 19 10.69 -34.28 6.57
N PRO A 20 11.16 -35.35 7.24
CA PRO A 20 11.71 -35.27 8.59
C PRO A 20 12.94 -34.36 8.68
N GLY A 21 13.05 -33.61 9.78
CA GLY A 21 14.21 -32.77 10.10
C GLY A 21 15.50 -33.59 10.28
N ARG A 22 16.63 -32.99 9.91
CA ARG A 22 17.96 -33.62 9.88
C ARG A 22 18.49 -33.90 11.29
N PRO A 23 19.05 -35.09 11.58
CA PRO A 23 19.51 -35.44 12.93
C PRO A 23 20.81 -34.71 13.32
N THR A 24 20.84 -34.17 14.53
CA THR A 24 22.04 -33.59 15.15
C THR A 24 22.96 -34.68 15.69
N ASN A 25 24.22 -34.68 15.26
CA ASN A 25 25.29 -35.55 15.78
C ASN A 25 25.60 -35.22 17.25
N ARG A 26 25.26 -36.12 18.17
CA ARG A 26 25.92 -36.21 19.50
C ARG A 26 26.66 -37.53 19.61
N ARG A 27 27.97 -37.45 19.83
CA ARG A 27 28.84 -38.60 20.12
C ARG A 27 28.66 -39.10 21.57
N PRO A 28 28.99 -40.38 21.84
CA PRO A 28 28.33 -41.19 22.86
C PRO A 28 29.19 -41.42 24.12
N GLY A 29 28.51 -41.58 25.27
CA GLY A 29 29.13 -41.95 26.54
C GLY A 29 28.30 -42.97 27.33
N ALA A 30 28.82 -44.20 27.35
CA ALA A 30 28.70 -45.26 28.36
C ALA A 30 27.34 -45.93 28.69
N LEU A 31 27.27 -47.21 28.32
CA LEU A 31 26.37 -48.28 28.77
C LEU A 31 26.28 -48.44 30.30
N GLY A 32 25.10 -48.80 30.80
CA GLY A 32 24.94 -49.29 32.18
C GLY A 32 23.55 -49.83 32.56
N LYS A 33 23.26 -51.07 32.15
CA LYS A 33 22.39 -52.11 32.77
C LYS A 33 20.93 -51.80 33.23
N ARG A 34 20.00 -52.56 32.64
CA ARG A 34 18.63 -52.84 33.11
C ARG A 34 18.61 -53.55 34.48
N ARG A 35 17.64 -53.21 35.34
CA ARG A 35 16.91 -54.15 36.23
C ARG A 35 15.59 -53.51 36.70
N GLY A 36 14.52 -54.31 36.70
CA GLY A 36 13.15 -53.84 36.84
C GLY A 36 12.57 -53.82 38.26
N SER A 37 11.30 -53.37 38.29
CA SER A 37 10.28 -53.51 39.33
C SER A 37 10.46 -52.75 40.65
N LYS A 38 9.62 -51.73 40.87
CA LYS A 38 8.44 -51.81 41.76
C LYS A 38 7.64 -50.49 41.74
N LYS A 39 6.31 -50.63 41.64
CA LYS A 39 5.31 -49.59 41.86
C LYS A 39 5.42 -49.03 43.27
N GLN A 40 5.45 -47.71 43.42
CA GLN A 40 4.93 -47.03 44.61
C GLN A 40 4.23 -45.73 44.20
N THR A 41 2.91 -45.74 44.37
CA THR A 41 2.00 -44.60 44.33
C THR A 41 2.33 -43.69 45.51
N ARG A 42 2.58 -42.40 45.29
CA ARG A 42 2.47 -41.39 46.35
C ARG A 42 1.96 -40.06 45.79
N ALA A 43 0.90 -39.59 46.42
CA ALA A 43 0.07 -38.46 46.06
C ALA A 43 0.77 -37.09 46.26
N MET A 44 0.17 -36.08 45.63
CA MET A 44 0.50 -34.65 45.66
C MET A 44 1.00 -34.14 47.02
N THR A 45 2.04 -33.32 46.99
CA THR A 45 2.30 -32.34 48.04
C THR A 45 2.43 -30.96 47.40
N ARG A 46 1.42 -30.11 47.68
CA ARG A 46 1.41 -28.66 47.49
C ARG A 46 2.77 -28.08 47.91
N ARG A 47 3.51 -27.50 46.97
CA ARG A 47 4.62 -26.61 47.32
C ARG A 47 4.11 -25.19 47.35
N THR A 48 4.16 -24.69 48.57
CA THR A 48 3.80 -23.37 49.07
C THR A 48 4.61 -22.29 48.36
N LEU A 49 3.88 -21.24 47.98
CA LEU A 49 4.34 -19.94 47.52
C LEU A 49 5.39 -19.38 48.50
N THR A 50 6.62 -19.12 48.05
CA THR A 50 7.51 -18.19 48.76
C THR A 50 8.55 -17.60 47.79
N SER A 51 8.43 -16.29 47.61
CA SER A 51 9.40 -15.34 47.04
C SER A 51 9.94 -15.65 45.64
N LEU A 52 9.11 -15.42 44.63
CA LEU A 52 9.61 -14.83 43.38
C LEU A 52 9.89 -13.34 43.69
N PRO A 53 11.06 -12.78 43.32
CA PRO A 53 11.24 -11.34 43.38
C PRO A 53 10.18 -10.69 42.50
N ASP A 54 9.56 -9.66 43.06
CA ASP A 54 8.53 -8.81 42.48
C ASP A 54 9.07 -8.14 41.20
N GLN A 55 9.13 -8.90 40.10
CA GLN A 55 9.23 -8.32 38.77
C GLN A 55 7.84 -7.83 38.44
N ASN A 56 7.51 -6.62 38.92
CA ASN A 56 6.56 -5.78 38.23
C ASN A 56 7.06 -5.65 36.79
N PRO A 57 6.42 -6.25 35.77
CA PRO A 57 6.57 -5.73 34.43
C PRO A 57 5.57 -4.59 34.36
N SER A 58 5.81 -3.53 35.12
CA SER A 58 5.43 -2.21 34.66
C SER A 58 6.34 -1.93 33.46
N SER A 59 6.11 -2.63 32.34
CA SER A 59 6.49 -2.14 31.05
C SER A 59 5.76 -0.81 30.95
N SER A 60 6.46 0.27 31.28
CA SER A 60 6.00 1.61 30.99
C SER A 60 5.61 1.56 29.52
N ILE A 61 4.32 1.65 29.23
CA ILE A 61 3.82 1.73 27.86
C ILE A 61 4.51 2.96 27.28
N SER A 62 5.58 2.74 26.51
CA SER A 62 6.32 3.81 25.89
C SER A 62 5.52 4.25 24.69
N TRP A 63 4.81 5.37 24.83
CA TRP A 63 4.02 5.93 23.75
C TRP A 63 4.90 6.22 22.53
N PRO A 64 4.46 5.87 21.31
CA PRO A 64 5.26 5.97 20.10
C PRO A 64 5.71 7.41 19.87
N GLN A 65 6.96 7.62 19.50
CA GLN A 65 7.54 8.95 19.31
C GLN A 65 7.41 9.48 17.88
N GLY A 66 7.06 8.61 16.91
CA GLY A 66 7.13 8.93 15.49
C GLY A 66 8.57 8.99 14.96
N THR A 67 9.53 8.46 15.72
CA THR A 67 10.94 8.34 15.32
C THR A 67 11.20 6.95 14.75
N LYS A 68 12.32 6.76 14.05
CA LYS A 68 12.67 5.46 13.46
C LYS A 68 12.73 4.32 14.49
N ASP A 69 13.21 4.61 15.70
CA ASP A 69 13.31 3.62 16.79
C ASP A 69 12.00 3.46 17.58
N SER A 70 11.06 4.37 17.41
CA SER A 70 9.75 4.36 18.08
C SER A 70 8.66 4.89 17.12
N PRO A 71 8.37 4.15 16.04
CA PRO A 71 7.37 4.54 15.06
C PRO A 71 5.95 4.43 15.65
N ALA A 72 5.02 5.21 15.13
CA ALA A 72 3.58 5.06 15.43
C ALA A 72 2.89 4.14 14.41
N THR A 73 1.68 3.62 14.65
CA THR A 73 0.99 2.81 13.62
C THR A 73 0.58 3.67 12.43
N THR A 74 0.07 4.88 12.68
CA THR A 74 -0.31 5.87 11.67
C THR A 74 -0.05 7.28 12.15
N CYS A 75 -0.03 8.26 11.23
CA CYS A 75 0.01 9.68 11.60
C CYS A 75 -1.23 10.11 12.40
N HIS A 76 -2.39 9.51 12.13
CA HIS A 76 -3.62 9.81 12.87
C HIS A 76 -3.49 9.42 14.34
N GLU A 77 -3.03 8.20 14.63
CA GLU A 77 -2.75 7.75 15.99
C GLU A 77 -1.70 8.64 16.67
N LEU A 78 -0.60 8.94 15.98
CA LEU A 78 0.46 9.78 16.52
C LEU A 78 -0.06 11.17 16.93
N GLY A 79 -0.90 11.79 16.09
CA GLY A 79 -1.53 13.08 16.39
C GLY A 79 -2.45 13.05 17.61
N LEU A 80 -3.18 11.94 17.83
CA LEU A 80 -4.02 11.77 19.02
C LEU A 80 -3.19 11.63 20.30
N ILE A 81 -2.08 10.91 20.23
CA ILE A 81 -1.17 10.70 21.37
C ILE A 81 -0.32 11.96 21.65
N ARG A 82 0.00 12.72 20.60
CA ARG A 82 0.91 13.88 20.63
C ARG A 82 0.29 15.10 19.93
N PRO A 83 -0.72 15.74 20.53
CA PRO A 83 -1.46 16.83 19.88
C PRO A 83 -0.65 18.11 19.63
N HIS A 84 0.58 18.21 20.13
CA HIS A 84 1.47 19.36 19.96
C HIS A 84 2.44 19.21 18.77
N LEU A 85 2.44 18.05 18.09
CA LEU A 85 3.28 17.86 16.91
C LEU A 85 2.79 18.73 15.75
N GLN A 86 3.75 19.27 15.01
CA GLN A 86 3.50 20.01 13.78
C GLN A 86 3.65 19.10 12.56
N ASP A 87 3.03 19.49 11.46
CA ASP A 87 3.14 18.77 10.19
C ASP A 87 4.61 18.58 9.81
N GLY A 88 4.97 17.39 9.32
CA GLY A 88 6.36 17.08 9.05
C GLY A 88 6.62 15.61 8.75
N HIS A 89 7.89 15.26 8.69
CA HIS A 89 8.31 13.88 8.42
C HIS A 89 8.46 13.06 9.70
N PHE A 90 7.83 11.90 9.73
CA PHE A 90 7.84 10.96 10.85
C PHE A 90 8.00 9.53 10.33
N TYR A 91 8.24 8.60 11.24
CA TYR A 91 8.25 7.18 10.97
C TYR A 91 6.97 6.52 11.50
N ILE A 92 6.37 5.70 10.66
CA ILE A 92 5.23 4.85 11.03
C ILE A 92 5.52 3.39 10.73
N ASP A 93 4.87 2.50 11.48
CA ASP A 93 4.94 1.06 11.31
C ASP A 93 3.52 0.44 11.30
N PRO A 94 2.82 0.52 10.15
CA PRO A 94 1.43 0.08 10.02
C PRO A 94 1.20 -1.40 10.34
N ASN A 95 2.11 -2.28 9.90
CA ASN A 95 1.98 -3.73 10.12
C ASN A 95 2.30 -4.13 11.58
N GLN A 96 2.93 -3.24 12.33
CA GLN A 96 3.47 -3.46 13.66
C GLN A 96 4.52 -4.58 13.69
N GLY A 97 5.22 -4.68 14.83
CA GLY A 97 6.13 -5.78 15.11
C GLY A 97 7.57 -5.33 15.10
N CYS A 98 8.29 -5.57 14.01
CA CYS A 98 9.73 -5.29 13.94
C CYS A 98 9.96 -3.87 13.38
N PRO A 99 10.31 -2.87 14.20
CA PRO A 99 10.33 -1.46 13.76
C PRO A 99 11.39 -1.13 12.70
N PHE A 100 12.22 -2.09 12.28
CA PHE A 100 13.23 -1.89 11.25
C PHE A 100 12.67 -1.74 9.83
N ASP A 101 11.42 -2.15 9.59
CA ASP A 101 10.71 -1.93 8.33
C ASP A 101 9.76 -0.72 8.37
N ALA A 102 9.91 0.15 9.39
CA ALA A 102 9.13 1.38 9.50
C ALA A 102 9.35 2.31 8.31
N VAL A 103 8.26 2.92 7.88
CA VAL A 103 8.17 3.77 6.69
C VAL A 103 8.27 5.23 7.10
N GLN A 104 9.16 5.99 6.44
CA GLN A 104 9.19 7.44 6.59
C GLN A 104 8.07 8.07 5.76
N VAL A 105 7.23 8.88 6.39
CA VAL A 105 6.04 9.49 5.80
C VAL A 105 5.98 10.97 6.14
N PHE A 106 5.17 11.73 5.41
CA PHE A 106 4.74 13.06 5.83
C PHE A 106 3.43 12.95 6.60
N CYS A 107 3.42 13.37 7.87
CA CYS A 107 2.21 13.49 8.67
C CYS A 107 1.67 14.91 8.55
N ASN A 108 0.43 15.02 8.10
CA ASN A 108 -0.34 16.27 8.08
C ASN A 108 -1.36 16.23 9.23
N PHE A 109 -0.93 16.68 10.41
CA PHE A 109 -1.77 16.78 11.61
C PHE A 109 -2.82 17.88 11.48
N THR A 110 -2.54 18.96 10.76
CA THR A 110 -3.54 20.00 10.47
C THR A 110 -4.70 19.49 9.61
N ALA A 111 -4.47 18.45 8.81
CA ALA A 111 -5.46 17.69 8.05
C ALA A 111 -5.94 16.41 8.77
N GLY A 112 -5.98 16.42 10.10
CA GLY A 112 -6.53 15.31 10.89
C GLY A 112 -5.58 14.12 11.08
N GLY A 113 -4.28 14.28 10.81
CA GLY A 113 -3.29 13.21 10.92
C GLY A 113 -3.20 12.35 9.66
N MET A 114 -3.37 12.96 8.49
CA MET A 114 -3.22 12.29 7.20
C MET A 114 -1.78 11.82 6.99
N THR A 115 -1.63 10.57 6.56
CA THR A 115 -0.35 9.91 6.28
C THR A 115 -0.06 9.97 4.79
N CYS A 116 0.97 10.71 4.36
CA CYS A 116 1.30 10.88 2.95
C CYS A 116 2.68 10.32 2.61
N ILE A 117 2.75 9.50 1.56
CA ILE A 117 3.97 8.88 1.06
C ILE A 117 4.26 9.41 -0.35
N PRO A 118 5.36 10.16 -0.57
CA PRO A 118 5.72 10.63 -1.89
C PRO A 118 6.16 9.46 -2.79
N PRO A 119 5.87 9.50 -4.11
CA PRO A 119 6.46 8.55 -5.04
C PRO A 119 7.98 8.78 -5.13
N VAL A 120 8.73 7.72 -5.44
CA VAL A 120 10.18 7.80 -5.68
C VAL A 120 10.48 8.71 -6.88
N GLN A 121 9.60 8.69 -7.90
CA GLN A 121 9.68 9.53 -9.08
C GLN A 121 8.34 10.23 -9.31
N SER A 122 8.26 11.52 -8.98
CA SER A 122 7.06 12.34 -9.21
C SER A 122 6.89 12.77 -10.66
N GLN A 123 7.98 12.95 -11.43
CA GLN A 123 7.92 13.51 -12.78
C GLN A 123 7.67 12.42 -13.82
N ILE A 124 6.49 12.44 -14.41
CA ILE A 124 6.10 11.57 -15.52
C ILE A 124 6.30 12.36 -16.81
N ILE A 125 7.32 11.99 -17.57
CA ILE A 125 7.64 12.59 -18.86
C ILE A 125 7.67 11.47 -19.88
N GLY A 126 6.81 11.55 -20.90
CA GLY A 126 6.73 10.53 -21.93
C GLY A 126 6.27 11.13 -23.25
N LYS A 127 6.49 10.41 -24.35
CA LYS A 127 6.04 10.80 -25.68
C LYS A 127 5.15 9.72 -26.27
N TRP A 128 3.86 10.03 -26.43
CA TRP A 128 2.87 9.13 -27.00
C TRP A 128 2.98 9.06 -28.52
N GLU A 129 2.82 7.89 -29.14
CA GLU A 129 2.81 7.85 -30.60
C GLU A 129 1.48 8.38 -31.17
N PRO A 130 1.51 9.16 -32.27
CA PRO A 130 0.30 9.68 -32.89
C PRO A 130 -0.55 8.55 -33.49
N GLU A 131 -1.88 8.65 -33.32
CA GLU A 131 -2.86 7.62 -33.72
C GLU A 131 -2.77 7.17 -35.19
N LYS A 132 -2.22 8.01 -36.08
CA LYS A 132 -2.09 7.72 -37.53
C LYS A 132 -1.24 6.48 -37.83
N ASN A 133 -0.38 6.06 -36.90
CA ASN A 133 0.46 4.87 -37.05
C ASN A 133 -0.12 3.62 -36.38
N MET A 134 -1.27 3.73 -35.71
CA MET A 134 -1.86 2.63 -34.93
C MET A 134 -3.10 2.06 -35.62
N SER A 135 -3.06 0.76 -35.95
CA SER A 135 -4.23 0.02 -36.42
C SER A 135 -5.28 -0.08 -35.30
N LYS A 136 -6.27 0.81 -35.29
CA LYS A 136 -7.44 0.84 -34.37
C LYS A 136 -7.12 0.88 -32.85
N LYS A 137 -7.35 2.05 -32.25
CA LYS A 137 -7.94 2.23 -30.90
C LYS A 137 -7.25 1.54 -29.70
N SER A 138 -5.95 1.29 -29.73
CA SER A 138 -5.23 0.88 -28.51
C SER A 138 -4.85 2.11 -27.68
N ILE A 139 -5.39 2.17 -26.45
CA ILE A 139 -4.91 3.05 -25.40
C ILE A 139 -3.43 2.71 -25.15
N GLN A 140 -2.54 3.70 -25.29
CA GLN A 140 -1.14 3.55 -24.93
C GLN A 140 -0.98 3.88 -23.44
N TRP A 141 -0.32 3.03 -22.67
CA TRP A 141 -0.04 3.26 -21.24
C TRP A 141 1.38 3.76 -21.01
N PHE A 142 1.62 4.54 -19.95
CA PHE A 142 2.88 5.27 -19.80
C PHE A 142 4.03 4.29 -19.59
N ILE A 143 3.77 3.20 -18.87
CA ILE A 143 4.76 2.13 -18.68
C ILE A 143 5.19 1.44 -19.99
N GLN A 144 4.40 1.57 -21.06
CA GLN A 144 4.69 0.97 -22.37
C GLN A 144 5.53 1.90 -23.26
N LEU A 145 5.68 3.18 -22.88
CA LEU A 145 6.49 4.13 -23.61
C LEU A 145 7.98 3.91 -23.37
N ASP A 146 8.79 4.43 -24.29
CA ASP A 146 10.22 4.53 -24.07
C ASP A 146 10.51 5.45 -22.86
N GLY A 147 11.28 4.95 -21.89
CA GLY A 147 11.47 5.60 -20.59
C GLY A 147 10.29 5.49 -19.62
N GLY A 148 9.24 4.73 -19.97
CA GLY A 148 8.12 4.41 -19.08
C GLY A 148 8.56 3.61 -17.85
N TYR A 149 7.93 3.87 -16.71
CA TYR A 149 8.25 3.18 -15.46
C TYR A 149 7.01 2.98 -14.58
N LYS A 150 7.08 2.00 -13.69
CA LYS A 150 6.05 1.79 -12.65
C LYS A 150 6.32 2.72 -11.48
N SER A 151 5.30 3.44 -11.01
CA SER A 151 5.45 4.27 -9.81
C SER A 151 5.73 3.43 -8.56
N GLU A 152 6.79 3.78 -7.84
CA GLU A 152 7.23 3.16 -6.59
C GLU A 152 7.18 4.14 -5.43
N TYR A 153 7.11 3.62 -4.20
CA TYR A 153 7.02 4.39 -2.95
C TYR A 153 8.03 3.82 -1.97
N ALA A 154 9.00 4.64 -1.54
CA ALA A 154 10.14 4.17 -0.75
C ALA A 154 9.68 3.59 0.60
N GLY A 155 10.14 2.38 0.93
CA GLY A 155 9.80 1.69 2.19
C GLY A 155 8.37 1.15 2.26
N LEU A 156 7.50 1.46 1.31
CA LEU A 156 6.10 1.03 1.32
C LEU A 156 5.92 -0.26 0.51
N ASP A 157 6.13 -1.40 1.17
CA ASP A 157 5.89 -2.72 0.58
C ASP A 157 4.40 -3.12 0.59
N VAL A 158 4.11 -4.32 0.07
CA VAL A 158 2.73 -4.84 -0.02
C VAL A 158 2.10 -5.03 1.36
N VAL A 159 2.89 -5.38 2.38
CA VAL A 159 2.39 -5.63 3.74
C VAL A 159 2.06 -4.29 4.39
N GLN A 160 2.99 -3.34 4.39
CA GLN A 160 2.78 -2.00 4.96
C GLN A 160 1.61 -1.28 4.28
N LEU A 161 1.50 -1.38 2.95
CA LEU A 161 0.38 -0.82 2.20
C LEU A 161 -0.97 -1.44 2.60
N ARG A 162 -1.02 -2.76 2.81
CA ARG A 162 -2.23 -3.46 3.23
C ARG A 162 -2.70 -3.01 4.62
N PHE A 163 -1.77 -2.84 5.56
CA PHE A 163 -2.11 -2.36 6.90
C PHE A 163 -2.49 -0.88 6.89
N LEU A 164 -1.85 -0.03 6.08
CA LEU A 164 -2.30 1.35 5.91
C LEU A 164 -3.75 1.43 5.41
N ARG A 165 -4.11 0.62 4.40
CA ARG A 165 -5.51 0.52 3.94
C ARG A 165 -6.45 0.06 5.06
N LEU A 166 -6.00 -0.88 5.89
CA LEU A 166 -6.79 -1.37 7.02
C LEU A 166 -6.99 -0.30 8.09
N HIS A 167 -5.98 0.51 8.38
CA HIS A 167 -6.04 1.56 9.40
C HIS A 167 -6.66 2.87 8.93
N SER A 168 -7.06 2.95 7.67
CA SER A 168 -7.59 4.18 7.06
C SER A 168 -9.03 3.98 6.58
N HIS A 169 -9.80 5.08 6.59
CA HIS A 169 -11.16 5.12 6.06
C HIS A 169 -11.24 5.77 4.68
N SER A 170 -10.15 6.39 4.22
CA SER A 170 -10.02 6.98 2.91
C SER A 170 -8.57 6.99 2.42
N ALA A 171 -8.41 7.01 1.09
CA ALA A 171 -7.13 7.25 0.46
C ALA A 171 -7.30 8.23 -0.69
N SER A 172 -6.28 9.03 -0.96
CA SER A 172 -6.27 10.01 -2.03
C SER A 172 -4.90 10.12 -2.69
N GLN A 173 -4.90 10.48 -3.97
CA GLN A 173 -3.68 10.77 -4.70
C GLN A 173 -3.96 11.78 -5.82
N HIS A 174 -3.04 12.72 -6.01
CA HIS A 174 -3.15 13.78 -7.01
C HIS A 174 -2.25 13.49 -8.21
N LEU A 175 -2.69 13.87 -9.40
CA LEU A 175 -1.88 14.00 -10.61
C LEU A 175 -2.12 15.39 -11.22
N THR A 176 -1.05 16.12 -11.52
CA THR A 176 -1.13 17.38 -12.26
C THR A 176 -0.52 17.23 -13.63
N ILE A 177 -1.26 17.54 -14.69
CA ILE A 177 -0.77 17.54 -16.07
C ILE A 177 -0.41 18.97 -16.46
N ALA A 178 0.86 19.16 -16.80
CA ALA A 178 1.42 20.45 -17.17
C ALA A 178 1.12 20.81 -18.62
N CYS A 179 1.23 22.11 -18.92
CA CYS A 179 1.11 22.63 -20.28
C CYS A 179 2.29 22.19 -21.17
N PRO A 180 2.07 21.97 -22.47
CA PRO A 180 3.15 21.76 -23.44
C PRO A 180 4.00 23.03 -23.62
N PHE A 181 5.28 22.87 -23.99
CA PHE A 181 6.29 23.95 -23.97
C PHE A 181 6.03 25.13 -24.92
N ASN A 182 5.28 24.94 -26.01
CA ASN A 182 5.32 25.84 -27.17
C ASN A 182 4.03 26.61 -27.51
N HIS A 183 3.02 26.67 -26.62
CA HIS A 183 1.75 27.28 -26.98
C HIS A 183 1.36 28.52 -26.15
N ASN A 184 1.27 29.67 -26.83
CA ASN A 184 0.67 30.89 -26.31
C ASN A 184 -0.81 30.68 -25.91
N SER A 185 -1.17 31.26 -24.76
CA SER A 185 -2.36 31.00 -23.93
C SER A 185 -3.76 31.15 -24.56
N ARG A 186 -3.89 31.54 -25.84
CA ARG A 186 -5.18 31.85 -26.49
C ARG A 186 -5.80 30.71 -27.31
N GLU A 187 -5.01 29.87 -27.98
CA GLU A 187 -5.53 28.72 -28.76
C GLU A 187 -5.87 27.50 -27.90
N ILE A 188 -5.19 27.35 -26.76
CA ILE A 188 -5.34 26.24 -25.81
C ILE A 188 -6.78 26.11 -25.26
N ARG A 189 -7.48 27.25 -25.04
CA ARG A 189 -8.78 27.28 -24.34
C ARG A 189 -9.92 26.59 -25.11
N LYS A 190 -9.78 26.41 -26.43
CA LYS A 190 -10.85 25.84 -27.26
C LYS A 190 -10.75 24.32 -27.47
N ASN A 191 -9.56 23.71 -27.31
CA ASN A 191 -9.31 22.30 -27.67
C ASN A 191 -8.87 21.39 -26.51
N ALA A 192 -8.64 21.93 -25.29
CA ALA A 192 -8.28 21.11 -24.12
C ALA A 192 -9.44 20.28 -23.54
N THR A 193 -10.68 20.52 -24.00
CA THR A 193 -11.91 19.95 -23.44
C THR A 193 -12.22 18.51 -23.89
N ASN A 194 -11.53 17.99 -24.90
CA ASN A 194 -11.86 16.69 -25.51
C ASN A 194 -10.89 15.55 -25.15
N ARG A 195 -10.15 15.71 -24.04
CA ARG A 195 -9.19 14.71 -23.55
C ARG A 195 -9.78 13.93 -22.39
N VAL A 196 -9.74 12.61 -22.52
CA VAL A 196 -10.13 11.66 -21.47
C VAL A 196 -8.85 11.09 -20.86
N LEU A 197 -8.76 11.15 -19.54
CA LEU A 197 -7.65 10.57 -18.80
C LEU A 197 -8.07 9.22 -18.25
N HIS A 198 -7.21 8.24 -18.43
CA HIS A 198 -7.37 6.90 -17.91
C HIS A 198 -6.27 6.63 -16.91
N PHE A 199 -6.61 5.96 -15.81
CA PHE A 199 -5.67 5.65 -14.73
C PHE A 199 -5.76 4.18 -14.39
N LEU A 200 -4.63 3.51 -14.24
CA LEU A 200 -4.58 2.18 -13.64
C LEU A 200 -4.30 2.29 -12.15
N GLY A 201 -5.09 1.57 -11.37
CA GLY A 201 -4.91 1.45 -9.93
C GLY A 201 -4.04 0.27 -9.52
N ASP A 202 -3.87 0.08 -8.22
CA ASP A 202 -3.06 -1.00 -7.64
C ASP A 202 -3.69 -2.39 -7.83
N SER A 203 -5.02 -2.46 -7.95
CA SER A 203 -5.75 -3.69 -8.31
C SER A 203 -5.48 -4.17 -9.74
N GLY A 204 -4.80 -3.37 -10.57
CA GLY A 204 -4.59 -3.61 -11.99
C GLY A 204 -5.79 -3.25 -12.88
N GLY A 205 -6.90 -2.79 -12.28
CA GLY A 205 -8.06 -2.28 -12.99
C GLY A 205 -7.95 -0.78 -13.29
N GLU A 206 -8.71 -0.33 -14.29
CA GLU A 206 -8.90 1.10 -14.55
C GLU A 206 -9.73 1.74 -13.44
N ILE A 207 -9.33 2.92 -13.00
CA ILE A 207 -10.07 3.69 -12.00
C ILE A 207 -11.25 4.38 -12.71
N GLY A 208 -12.45 4.17 -12.17
CA GLY A 208 -13.66 4.81 -12.68
C GLY A 208 -13.70 6.31 -12.41
N SER A 209 -14.36 7.06 -13.29
CA SER A 209 -14.52 8.52 -13.18
C SER A 209 -15.26 8.97 -11.91
N ASN A 210 -16.04 8.08 -11.28
CA ASN A 210 -16.72 8.32 -10.01
C ASN A 210 -15.76 8.52 -8.81
N TYR A 211 -14.50 8.12 -8.94
CA TYR A 211 -13.45 8.34 -7.94
C TYR A 211 -12.60 9.59 -8.24
N MET A 212 -12.84 10.27 -9.36
CA MET A 212 -11.99 11.34 -9.87
C MET A 212 -12.66 12.70 -9.74
N THR A 213 -11.91 13.67 -9.24
CA THR A 213 -12.26 15.10 -9.33
C THR A 213 -11.25 15.76 -10.27
N VAL A 214 -11.74 16.38 -11.34
CA VAL A 214 -10.90 17.02 -12.37
C VAL A 214 -11.10 18.53 -12.33
N LEU A 215 -10.02 19.26 -12.05
CA LEU A 215 -9.97 20.71 -12.10
C LEU A 215 -9.12 21.15 -13.32
N ARG A 216 -9.64 22.10 -14.10
CA ARG A 216 -8.94 22.60 -15.29
C ARG A 216 -8.67 24.09 -15.14
N ASN A 217 -7.39 24.47 -15.21
CA ASN A 217 -6.96 25.86 -15.17
C ASN A 217 -6.15 26.19 -16.43
N GLY A 218 -6.84 26.64 -17.49
CA GLY A 218 -6.20 26.85 -18.79
C GLY A 218 -5.84 25.52 -19.47
N CYS A 219 -4.54 25.26 -19.68
CA CYS A 219 -4.03 23.97 -20.17
C CYS A 219 -3.70 22.99 -19.04
N GLU A 220 -3.51 23.49 -17.83
CA GLU A 220 -3.16 22.65 -16.69
C GLU A 220 -4.41 21.90 -16.23
N VAL A 221 -4.23 20.60 -15.97
CA VAL A 221 -5.29 19.71 -15.51
C VAL A 221 -4.83 19.06 -14.21
N GLU A 222 -5.54 19.34 -13.13
CA GLU A 222 -5.34 18.68 -11.86
C GLU A 222 -6.41 17.60 -11.68
N VAL A 223 -5.99 16.40 -11.30
CA VAL A 223 -6.85 15.26 -11.02
C VAL A 223 -6.59 14.79 -9.61
N GLU A 224 -7.62 14.79 -8.77
CA GLU A 224 -7.61 14.10 -7.48
C GLU A 224 -8.38 12.79 -7.62
N VAL A 225 -7.72 11.68 -7.33
CA VAL A 225 -8.36 10.38 -7.16
C VAL A 225 -8.57 10.15 -5.68
N ARG A 226 -9.81 9.95 -5.25
CA ARG A 226 -10.18 9.72 -3.85
C ARG A 226 -11.08 8.51 -3.71
N VAL A 227 -10.71 7.61 -2.82
CA VAL A 227 -11.46 6.39 -2.50
C VAL A 227 -11.82 6.36 -1.03
N ARG A 228 -12.95 5.71 -0.70
CA ARG A 228 -13.41 5.52 0.68
C ARG A 228 -13.40 4.04 1.01
N GLY A 229 -12.91 3.71 2.19
CA GLY A 229 -12.96 2.37 2.74
C GLY A 229 -14.38 1.98 3.07
N SER A 230 -14.78 0.78 2.66
CA SER A 230 -16.00 0.16 3.17
C SER A 230 -15.81 -0.24 4.64
N THR A 231 -16.93 -0.52 5.32
CA THR A 231 -16.91 -1.14 6.66
C THR A 231 -16.56 -2.63 6.62
N GLU A 232 -16.33 -3.20 5.43
CA GLU A 232 -16.00 -4.62 5.25
C GLU A 232 -14.50 -4.87 5.49
N ILE A 233 -14.16 -6.12 5.84
CA ILE A 233 -12.78 -6.55 6.14
C ILE A 233 -11.87 -6.38 4.91
N HIS A 234 -12.41 -6.59 3.72
CA HIS A 234 -11.79 -6.17 2.47
C HIS A 234 -12.28 -4.74 2.24
N ARG A 235 -11.46 -3.74 2.58
CA ARG A 235 -11.75 -2.29 2.51
C ARG A 235 -12.15 -1.76 1.11
N GLY A 236 -12.56 -2.63 0.19
CA GLY A 236 -13.16 -2.33 -1.11
C GLY A 236 -12.26 -1.47 -1.97
N ASP A 237 -12.76 -0.29 -2.30
CA ASP A 237 -12.14 0.68 -3.21
C ASP A 237 -10.76 1.18 -2.76
N MET A 238 -10.37 0.95 -1.51
CA MET A 238 -9.01 1.25 -1.00
C MET A 238 -7.90 0.49 -1.75
N GLU A 239 -8.23 -0.62 -2.40
CA GLU A 239 -7.31 -1.39 -3.25
C GLU A 239 -7.06 -0.73 -4.63
N LEU A 240 -7.80 0.32 -4.99
CA LEU A 240 -7.58 1.05 -6.24
C LEU A 240 -6.34 1.93 -6.20
N LEU A 241 -5.96 2.47 -5.04
CA LEU A 241 -4.75 3.31 -4.90
C LEU A 241 -3.58 2.51 -4.33
N PRO A 242 -2.32 2.80 -4.71
CA PRO A 242 -1.87 3.95 -5.52
C PRO A 242 -2.19 3.87 -7.01
N LEU A 243 -2.12 5.03 -7.67
CA LEU A 243 -2.01 5.11 -9.12
C LEU A 243 -0.74 4.37 -9.57
N ARG A 244 -0.88 3.52 -10.59
CA ARG A 244 0.19 2.71 -11.17
C ARG A 244 0.54 3.10 -12.60
N ASP A 245 -0.41 3.68 -13.32
CA ASP A 245 -0.22 4.08 -14.71
C ASP A 245 -1.21 5.19 -15.11
N VAL A 246 -0.88 5.93 -16.16
CA VAL A 246 -1.70 6.97 -16.75
C VAL A 246 -1.70 6.85 -18.26
N SER A 247 -2.86 7.09 -18.86
CA SER A 247 -3.02 7.24 -20.29
C SER A 247 -3.91 8.44 -20.61
N MET A 248 -3.74 8.97 -21.81
CA MET A 248 -4.50 10.09 -22.32
C MET A 248 -5.07 9.72 -23.69
N GLU A 249 -6.41 9.62 -23.78
CA GLU A 249 -7.14 9.48 -25.03
C GLU A 249 -7.57 10.88 -25.51
N GLY A 250 -7.34 11.21 -26.78
CA GLY A 250 -7.74 12.50 -27.33
C GLY A 250 -7.75 12.53 -28.86
N ARG A 251 -8.87 13.00 -29.44
CA ARG A 251 -8.98 13.26 -30.89
C ARG A 251 -8.35 14.60 -31.26
N GLY A 252 -7.30 14.59 -32.08
CA GLY A 252 -6.78 15.79 -32.73
C GLY A 252 -5.57 15.52 -33.62
N ASP A 253 -5.57 16.09 -34.83
CA ASP A 253 -4.59 15.85 -35.89
C ASP A 253 -3.20 16.51 -35.69
N HIS A 254 -3.02 17.30 -34.64
CA HIS A 254 -1.88 18.22 -34.49
C HIS A 254 -1.55 18.55 -33.02
N TRP A 255 -1.39 17.54 -32.16
CA TRP A 255 -0.95 17.80 -30.78
C TRP A 255 0.40 17.16 -30.47
N ASP A 256 1.15 17.94 -29.67
CA ASP A 256 2.46 17.62 -29.13
C ASP A 256 2.34 16.38 -28.26
N THR A 257 2.84 15.26 -28.76
CA THR A 257 2.83 13.91 -28.18
C THR A 257 3.41 13.83 -26.76
N ASP A 258 3.98 14.92 -26.27
CA ASP A 258 4.72 15.02 -25.03
C ASP A 258 3.76 15.13 -23.82
N LEU A 259 3.73 14.09 -23.01
CA LEU A 259 3.13 14.07 -21.69
C LEU A 259 4.11 14.65 -20.68
N ARG A 260 3.62 15.60 -19.89
CA ARG A 260 4.28 16.10 -18.69
C ARG A 260 3.28 16.09 -17.56
N ALA A 261 3.50 15.22 -16.59
CA ALA A 261 2.66 15.14 -15.41
C ALA A 261 3.49 15.01 -14.14
N VAL A 262 2.91 15.46 -13.03
CA VAL A 262 3.49 15.38 -11.69
C VAL A 262 2.58 14.52 -10.84
N LEU A 263 3.07 13.35 -10.45
CA LEU A 263 2.42 12.43 -9.52
C LEU A 263 2.67 12.91 -8.08
N GLY A 264 1.57 13.21 -7.40
CA GLY A 264 1.55 13.61 -6.00
C GLY A 264 1.68 12.43 -5.05
N PRO A 265 1.82 12.71 -3.74
CA PRO A 265 1.91 11.67 -2.71
C PRO A 265 0.64 10.84 -2.63
N LEU A 266 0.81 9.57 -2.25
CA LEU A 266 -0.27 8.69 -1.84
C LEU A 266 -0.61 9.01 -0.37
N CYS A 267 -1.82 9.48 -0.12
CA CYS A 267 -2.26 9.92 1.20
C CYS A 267 -3.39 9.06 1.77
N PHE A 268 -3.32 8.76 3.06
CA PHE A 268 -4.27 7.94 3.81
C PHE A 268 -4.79 8.67 5.05
N LEU A 269 -6.08 8.50 5.35
CA LEU A 269 -6.74 8.99 6.56
C LEU A 269 -7.81 8.00 7.01
#